data_AF-A0A800BUM1-F1
#
_entry.id   AF-A0A800BUM1-F1
#
_cell.length_a   1.000
_cell.length_b   1.000
_cell.length_c   1.000
_cell.angle_alpha   90.00
_cell.angle_beta   90.00
_cell.angle_gamma   90.00
#
_symmetry.space_group_name_H-M   'P 1'
#
loop_
_entity.id
_entity.type
_entity.pdbx_description
1 polymer ?
#
loop_
_entity_poly.entity_id
_entity_poly.type
_entity_poly.pdbx_seq_one_letter_code
_entity_poly.pdbx_strand_id
1 'polypeptide(L)'
;MAEQVRERAWWLPRIQAPPEWGIEPVPGEHRYLGFLDYFALWSSLGVGLLVLLAGTLLVPGLGLGQALLAIVIGTAIGNLLLALAGWVGSDTAVPTMVLLRPVLGIRGSYAPTLLNLLQLIGWGSFEVIIMAQAANGISQTLFGFSNFPLWVLFFAAWCTLLAVGGPLVVVR
;
A
#
# COMPACT_ATOMS: atom_id res chain seq x y z
N MET A 1 17.15 29.08 31.07
CA MET A 1 17.30 29.36 29.63
C MET A 1 16.28 28.49 28.90
N ALA A 2 14.96 28.60 29.13
CA ALA A 2 14.09 29.77 29.10
C ALA A 2 14.22 30.52 27.76
N GLU A 3 13.11 30.57 27.02
CA GLU A 3 12.88 31.16 25.68
C GLU A 3 13.14 30.24 24.47
N GLN A 4 12.09 29.52 24.05
CA GLN A 4 11.70 29.32 22.63
C GLN A 4 10.49 28.36 22.45
N VAL A 5 9.58 28.25 23.43
CA VAL A 5 8.24 27.70 23.16
C VAL A 5 7.46 28.78 22.44
N ARG A 6 7.73 28.91 21.14
CA ARG A 6 7.02 29.78 20.20
C ARG A 6 5.55 29.40 20.26
N GLU A 7 4.71 30.33 20.68
CA GLU A 7 3.25 30.22 20.67
C GLU A 7 2.78 29.82 19.27
N ARG A 8 2.53 28.52 19.09
CA ARG A 8 2.00 27.97 17.84
C ARG A 8 0.49 28.03 17.93
N ALA A 9 -0.13 28.69 16.97
CA ALA A 9 -1.57 28.93 16.98
C ALA A 9 -2.37 27.63 17.15
N TRP A 10 -3.36 27.65 18.06
CA TRP A 10 -4.12 26.47 18.50
C TRP A 10 -4.94 25.78 17.38
N TRP A 11 -5.13 26.46 16.24
CA TRP A 11 -5.81 25.92 15.05
C TRP A 11 -4.88 25.16 14.09
N LEU A 12 -3.56 25.21 14.29
CA LEU A 12 -2.64 24.41 13.48
C LEU A 12 -2.65 22.96 13.97
N PRO A 13 -2.96 21.97 13.12
CA PRO A 13 -2.84 20.57 13.52
C PRO A 13 -1.41 20.29 13.96
N ARG A 14 -1.26 19.62 15.11
CA ARG A 14 0.04 19.13 15.56
C ARG A 14 0.46 18.01 14.61
N ILE A 15 1.16 18.38 13.55
CA ILE A 15 1.90 17.43 12.72
C ILE A 15 3.06 16.92 13.58
N GLN A 16 2.82 15.83 14.29
CA GLN A 16 3.84 15.12 15.03
C GLN A 16 4.27 13.97 14.12
N ALA A 17 5.55 13.94 13.74
CA ALA A 17 6.09 12.80 13.02
C ALA A 17 5.87 11.54 13.87
N PRO A 18 5.45 10.41 13.28
CA PRO A 18 5.39 9.15 14.00
C PRO A 18 6.79 8.84 14.57
N PRO A 19 6.89 8.12 15.70
CA PRO A 19 8.19 7.63 16.15
C PRO A 19 8.82 6.80 15.02
N GLU A 20 9.99 7.20 14.53
CA GLU A 20 10.71 6.43 13.52
C GLU A 20 11.63 5.42 14.23
N TRP A 21 11.17 4.17 14.35
CA TRP A 21 11.99 3.07 14.86
C TRP A 21 13.02 2.55 13.85
N GLY A 22 13.14 3.19 12.68
CA GLY A 22 14.21 2.91 11.72
C GLY A 22 14.36 1.44 11.35
N ILE A 23 15.48 0.85 11.78
CA ILE A 23 15.81 -0.57 11.57
C ILE A 23 15.63 -1.41 12.84
N GLU A 24 15.34 -0.75 13.95
CA GLU A 24 15.13 -1.36 15.25
C GLU A 24 13.73 -2.02 15.35
N PRO A 25 13.56 -3.07 16.17
CA PRO A 25 12.26 -3.67 16.41
C PRO A 25 11.28 -2.70 17.07
N VAL A 26 10.02 -2.70 16.59
CA VAL A 26 8.96 -1.89 17.22
C VAL A 26 8.65 -2.43 18.63
N PRO A 27 8.61 -1.57 19.67
CA PRO A 27 8.27 -1.96 21.04
C PRO A 27 6.87 -2.57 21.15
N GLY A 28 6.68 -3.52 22.05
CA GLY A 28 5.40 -4.23 22.24
C GLY A 28 4.21 -3.30 22.55
N GLU A 29 4.45 -2.20 23.26
CA GLU A 29 3.43 -1.19 23.59
C GLU A 29 2.81 -0.51 22.35
N HIS A 30 3.51 -0.54 21.21
CA HIS A 30 3.06 0.03 19.94
C HIS A 30 2.56 -1.02 18.94
N ARG A 31 2.43 -2.29 19.36
CA ARG A 31 1.89 -3.39 18.53
C ARG A 31 0.41 -3.63 18.81
N TYR A 32 -0.44 -2.65 18.46
CA TYR A 32 -1.87 -2.67 18.78
C TYR A 32 -2.78 -3.19 17.65
N LEU A 33 -2.23 -3.49 16.46
CA LEU A 33 -3.03 -3.97 15.32
C LEU A 33 -3.66 -5.33 15.65
N GLY A 34 -4.99 -5.35 15.76
CA GLY A 34 -5.78 -6.53 16.02
C GLY A 34 -6.34 -7.17 14.74
N PHE A 35 -7.12 -8.23 14.92
CA PHE A 35 -7.75 -8.95 13.81
C PHE A 35 -8.61 -8.06 12.91
N LEU A 36 -9.40 -7.15 13.50
CA LEU A 36 -10.29 -6.25 12.75
C LEU A 36 -9.50 -5.22 11.94
N ASP A 37 -8.38 -4.73 12.47
CA ASP A 37 -7.52 -3.78 11.75
C ASP A 37 -6.88 -4.45 10.54
N TYR A 38 -6.37 -5.69 10.72
CA TYR A 38 -5.86 -6.48 9.61
C TYR A 38 -6.95 -6.82 8.59
N PHE A 39 -8.14 -7.22 9.05
CA PHE A 39 -9.27 -7.51 8.17
C PHE A 39 -9.65 -6.30 7.32
N ALA A 40 -9.76 -5.12 7.92
CA ALA A 40 -10.07 -3.87 7.23
C ALA A 40 -8.96 -3.50 6.23
N LEU A 41 -7.70 -3.56 6.66
CA LEU A 41 -6.54 -3.27 5.82
C LEU A 41 -6.52 -4.16 4.57
N TRP A 42 -6.61 -5.48 4.76
CA TRP A 42 -6.52 -6.43 3.65
C TRP A 42 -7.79 -6.46 2.78
N SER A 43 -8.97 -6.27 3.37
CA SER A 43 -10.21 -6.17 2.60
C SER A 43 -10.22 -4.93 1.72
N SER A 44 -9.69 -3.79 2.20
CA SER A 44 -9.57 -2.57 1.39
C SER A 44 -8.62 -2.75 0.20
N LEU A 45 -7.53 -3.52 0.36
CA LEU A 45 -6.59 -3.84 -0.71
C LEU A 45 -7.13 -4.89 -1.70
N GLY A 46 -7.97 -5.81 -1.22
CA GLY A 46 -8.55 -6.89 -2.03
C GLY A 46 -9.68 -6.43 -2.97
N VAL A 47 -10.41 -5.37 -2.61
CA VAL A 47 -11.49 -4.82 -3.43
C VAL A 47 -10.91 -3.80 -4.41
N GLY A 48 -10.21 -4.31 -5.43
CA GLY A 48 -9.58 -3.51 -6.48
C GLY A 48 -10.06 -3.87 -7.88
N LEU A 49 -10.07 -2.89 -8.79
CA LEU A 49 -10.39 -3.11 -10.21
C LEU A 49 -9.45 -4.16 -10.84
N LEU A 50 -8.21 -4.24 -10.35
CA LEU A 50 -7.21 -5.22 -10.77
C LEU A 50 -7.65 -6.66 -10.57
N VAL A 51 -8.29 -6.97 -9.44
CA VAL A 51 -8.73 -8.33 -9.15
C VAL A 51 -9.83 -8.73 -10.13
N LEU A 52 -10.73 -7.78 -10.47
CA LEU A 52 -11.75 -7.99 -11.48
C LEU A 52 -11.12 -8.23 -12.86
N LEU A 53 -10.16 -7.39 -13.26
CA LEU A 53 -9.45 -7.52 -14.53
C LEU A 53 -8.71 -8.87 -14.63
N ALA A 54 -7.97 -9.25 -13.59
CA ALA A 54 -7.27 -10.52 -13.54
C ALA A 54 -8.23 -11.72 -13.69
N GLY A 55 -9.42 -11.64 -13.07
CA GLY A 55 -10.48 -12.63 -13.26
C GLY A 55 -10.94 -12.76 -14.72
N THR A 56 -11.04 -11.64 -15.47
CA THR A 56 -11.43 -11.67 -16.88
C THR A 56 -10.43 -12.42 -17.77
N LEU A 57 -9.15 -12.44 -17.39
CA LEU A 57 -8.10 -13.15 -18.14
C LEU A 57 -8.26 -14.68 -18.10
N LEU A 58 -9.04 -15.21 -17.15
CA LEU A 58 -9.31 -16.65 -17.04
C LEU A 58 -10.45 -17.11 -17.95
N VAL A 59 -11.37 -16.22 -18.30
CA VAL A 59 -12.58 -16.51 -19.10
C VAL A 59 -12.27 -17.11 -20.49
N PRO A 60 -11.26 -16.67 -21.27
CA PRO A 60 -10.99 -17.28 -22.57
C PRO A 60 -10.45 -18.72 -22.49
N GLY A 61 -9.98 -19.17 -21.32
CA GLY A 61 -9.38 -20.50 -21.14
C GLY A 61 -10.15 -21.46 -20.24
N LEU A 62 -11.10 -20.98 -19.43
CA LEU A 62 -11.78 -21.75 -18.39
C LEU A 62 -13.27 -21.43 -18.34
N GLY A 63 -14.11 -22.43 -18.07
CA GLY A 63 -15.51 -22.20 -17.70
C GLY A 63 -15.63 -21.50 -16.34
N LEU A 64 -16.76 -20.84 -16.05
CA LEU A 64 -16.95 -20.06 -14.82
C LEU A 64 -16.61 -20.84 -13.53
N GLY A 65 -17.08 -22.08 -13.41
CA GLY A 65 -16.79 -22.92 -12.25
C GLY A 65 -15.32 -23.26 -12.08
N GLN A 66 -14.60 -23.52 -13.19
CA GLN A 66 -13.17 -23.78 -13.17
C GLN A 66 -12.37 -22.52 -12.85
N ALA A 67 -12.77 -21.37 -13.39
CA ALA A 67 -12.16 -20.08 -13.07
C ALA A 67 -12.33 -19.74 -11.59
N LEU A 68 -13.52 -19.92 -11.02
CA LEU A 68 -13.78 -19.71 -9.59
C LEU A 68 -12.93 -20.66 -8.72
N LEU A 69 -12.85 -21.94 -9.08
CA LEU A 69 -12.04 -22.90 -8.36
C LEU A 69 -10.54 -22.54 -8.42
N ALA A 70 -10.05 -22.13 -9.59
CA ALA A 70 -8.68 -21.66 -9.76
C ALA A 70 -8.40 -20.40 -8.91
N ILE A 71 -9.33 -19.44 -8.85
CA ILE A 71 -9.23 -18.25 -8.01
C ILE A 71 -9.16 -18.64 -6.53
N VAL A 72 -10.04 -19.52 -6.05
CA VAL A 72 -10.06 -19.95 -4.65
C VAL A 72 -8.76 -20.65 -4.26
N ILE A 73 -8.30 -21.59 -5.09
CA ILE A 73 -7.04 -22.32 -4.82
C ILE A 73 -5.85 -21.36 -4.87
N GLY A 74 -5.76 -20.53 -5.90
CA GLY A 74 -4.67 -19.55 -6.04
C GLY A 74 -4.63 -18.57 -4.88
N THR A 75 -5.79 -18.07 -4.46
CA THR A 75 -5.91 -17.16 -3.30
C THR A 75 -5.53 -17.85 -2.00
N ALA A 76 -5.97 -19.10 -1.78
CA ALA A 76 -5.61 -19.85 -0.58
C ALA A 76 -4.10 -20.08 -0.47
N ILE A 77 -3.45 -20.47 -1.57
CA ILE A 77 -2.00 -20.66 -1.62
C ILE A 77 -1.27 -19.33 -1.41
N GLY A 78 -1.67 -18.27 -2.12
CA GLY A 78 -1.08 -16.94 -2.00
C GLY A 78 -1.19 -16.37 -0.59
N ASN A 79 -2.39 -16.46 0.01
CA ASN A 79 -2.63 -15.98 1.36
C ASN A 79 -1.88 -16.80 2.42
N LEU A 80 -1.67 -18.09 2.20
CA LEU A 80 -0.85 -18.90 3.10
C LEU A 80 0.60 -18.41 3.11
N LEU A 81 1.20 -18.18 1.93
CA LEU A 81 2.56 -17.65 1.82
C LEU A 81 2.67 -16.26 2.47
N LEU A 82 1.68 -15.40 2.23
CA LEU A 82 1.60 -14.08 2.84
C LEU A 82 1.47 -14.16 4.36
N ALA A 83 0.64 -15.06 4.88
CA ALA A 83 0.45 -15.27 6.32
C ALA A 83 1.73 -15.76 7.00
N LEU A 84 2.48 -16.66 6.35
CA LEU A 84 3.78 -17.13 6.87
C LEU A 84 4.79 -15.98 6.95
N ALA A 85 4.89 -15.16 5.90
CA ALA A 85 5.76 -13.98 5.92
C ALA A 85 5.30 -12.95 6.98
N GLY A 86 3.99 -12.72 7.09
CA GLY A 86 3.39 -11.83 8.08
C GLY A 86 3.60 -12.31 9.52
N TRP A 87 3.60 -13.63 9.76
CA TRP A 87 3.87 -14.22 11.06
C TRP A 87 5.32 -13.93 11.51
N VAL A 88 6.30 -14.16 10.64
CA VAL A 88 7.72 -13.83 10.91
C VAL A 88 7.90 -12.32 11.13
N GLY A 89 7.22 -11.50 10.32
CA GLY A 89 7.25 -10.04 10.47
C GLY A 89 6.64 -9.54 11.78
N SER A 90 5.56 -10.18 12.25
CA SER A 90 4.87 -9.80 13.49
C SER A 90 5.67 -10.17 14.74
N ASP A 91 6.38 -11.29 14.71
CA ASP A 91 7.23 -11.74 15.81
C ASP A 91 8.47 -10.85 15.97
N THR A 92 9.19 -10.65 14.86
CA THR A 92 10.43 -9.86 14.84
C THR A 92 10.20 -8.35 14.91
N ALA A 93 9.08 -7.87 14.37
CA ALA A 93 8.70 -6.46 14.28
C ALA A 93 9.77 -5.53 13.71
N VAL A 94 10.59 -6.04 12.79
CA VAL A 94 11.57 -5.26 12.03
C VAL A 94 11.13 -5.15 10.56
N PRO A 95 11.55 -4.10 9.84
CA PRO A 95 11.19 -3.95 8.43
C PRO A 95 11.63 -5.14 7.56
N THR A 96 10.84 -5.47 6.53
CA THR A 96 11.10 -6.60 5.62
C THR A 96 12.53 -6.61 5.06
N MET A 97 13.07 -5.44 4.72
CA MET A 97 14.44 -5.36 4.17
C MET A 97 15.53 -5.64 5.21
N VAL A 98 15.24 -5.46 6.50
CA VAL A 98 16.11 -5.87 7.61
C VAL A 98 15.99 -7.37 7.84
N LEU A 99 14.77 -7.92 7.76
CA LEU A 99 14.49 -9.36 7.90
C LEU A 99 15.26 -10.25 6.91
N LEU A 100 15.61 -9.71 5.74
CA LEU A 100 16.36 -10.46 4.72
C LEU A 100 17.87 -10.52 4.98
N ARG A 101 18.41 -9.67 5.86
CA ARG A 101 19.86 -9.56 6.12
C ARG A 101 20.48 -10.81 6.75
N PRO A 102 19.85 -11.55 7.67
CA PRO A 102 20.42 -12.78 8.20
C PRO A 102 20.63 -13.87 7.15
N VAL A 103 19.78 -13.93 6.12
CA VAL A 103 19.84 -14.97 5.06
C VAL A 103 20.76 -14.57 3.92
N LEU A 104 20.69 -13.31 3.47
CA LEU A 104 21.40 -12.82 2.28
C LEU A 104 22.64 -11.99 2.62
N GLY A 105 22.88 -11.70 3.90
CA GLY A 105 23.85 -10.72 4.35
C GLY A 105 23.39 -9.27 4.09
N ILE A 106 24.11 -8.31 4.65
CA ILE A 106 23.82 -6.88 4.50
C ILE A 106 23.91 -6.46 3.03
N ARG A 107 24.99 -6.84 2.34
CA ARG A 107 25.20 -6.49 0.93
C ARG A 107 24.24 -7.24 -0.02
N GLY A 108 23.93 -8.50 0.28
CA GLY A 108 22.98 -9.27 -0.54
C GLY A 108 21.54 -8.78 -0.43
N SER A 109 21.14 -8.20 0.72
CA SER A 109 19.80 -7.64 0.92
C SER A 109 19.45 -6.45 0.01
N TYR A 110 20.44 -5.78 -0.60
CA TYR A 110 20.18 -4.68 -1.53
C TYR A 110 19.49 -5.13 -2.82
N ALA A 111 19.74 -6.35 -3.30
CA ALA A 111 19.10 -6.88 -4.50
C ALA A 111 17.57 -7.01 -4.34
N PRO A 112 17.01 -7.73 -3.34
CA PRO A 112 15.56 -7.78 -3.14
C PRO A 112 14.99 -6.42 -2.75
N THR A 113 15.76 -5.55 -2.08
CA THR A 113 15.33 -4.17 -1.79
C THR A 113 15.10 -3.38 -3.08
N LEU A 114 16.03 -3.45 -4.03
CA LEU A 114 15.91 -2.76 -5.31
C LEU A 114 14.74 -3.31 -6.14
N LEU A 115 14.58 -4.64 -6.19
CA LEU A 115 13.45 -5.28 -6.88
C LEU A 115 12.12 -4.85 -6.27
N ASN A 116 12.04 -4.79 -4.93
CA ASN A 116 10.84 -4.33 -4.24
C ASN A 116 10.55 -2.85 -4.53
N LEU A 117 11.58 -2.00 -4.59
CA LEU A 117 11.42 -0.59 -4.99
C LEU A 117 10.86 -0.46 -6.41
N LEU A 118 11.42 -1.21 -7.37
CA LEU A 118 10.94 -1.22 -8.75
C LEU A 118 9.51 -1.72 -8.85
N GLN A 119 9.16 -2.77 -8.10
CA GLN A 119 7.79 -3.28 -8.00
C GLN A 119 6.84 -2.20 -7.45
N LEU A 120 7.23 -1.49 -6.39
CA LEU A 120 6.40 -0.42 -5.79
C LEU A 120 6.20 0.76 -6.75
N ILE A 121 7.24 1.14 -7.51
CA ILE A 121 7.12 2.16 -8.56
C ILE A 121 6.14 1.71 -9.65
N GLY A 122 6.28 0.47 -10.12
CA GLY A 122 5.37 -0.11 -11.11
C GLY A 122 3.93 -0.17 -10.61
N TRP A 123 3.73 -0.65 -9.38
CA TRP A 123 2.42 -0.73 -8.75
C TRP A 123 1.77 0.65 -8.56
N GLY A 124 2.50 1.60 -7.98
CA GLY A 124 2.01 2.96 -7.76
C GLY A 124 1.67 3.68 -9.06
N SER A 125 2.50 3.52 -10.10
CA SER A 125 2.21 4.09 -11.42
C SER A 125 0.95 3.50 -12.03
N PHE A 126 0.76 2.19 -11.88
CA PHE A 126 -0.42 1.49 -12.40
C PHE A 126 -1.71 1.96 -11.71
N GLU A 127 -1.71 2.08 -10.37
CA GLU A 127 -2.85 2.59 -9.62
C GLU A 127 -3.26 4.01 -10.06
N VAL A 128 -2.28 4.90 -10.27
CA VAL A 128 -2.54 6.26 -10.78
C VAL A 128 -3.18 6.23 -12.16
N ILE A 129 -2.71 5.34 -13.05
CA ILE A 129 -3.28 5.19 -14.39
C ILE A 129 -4.74 4.74 -14.31
N ILE A 130 -5.05 3.74 -13.48
CA ILE A 130 -6.43 3.23 -13.32
C ILE A 130 -7.35 4.32 -12.75
N MET A 131 -6.92 5.05 -11.73
CA MET A 131 -7.68 6.18 -11.18
C MET A 131 -7.95 7.25 -12.24
N ALA A 132 -6.93 7.59 -13.04
CA ALA A 132 -7.07 8.56 -14.12
C ALA A 132 -8.00 8.07 -15.24
N GLN A 133 -7.96 6.79 -15.60
CA GLN A 133 -8.88 6.20 -16.57
C GLN A 133 -10.33 6.26 -16.07
N ALA A 134 -10.57 5.88 -14.82
CA ALA A 134 -11.90 5.93 -14.21
C ALA A 134 -12.43 7.38 -14.17
N ALA A 135 -11.63 8.34 -13.71
CA ALA A 135 -12.01 9.74 -13.65
C ALA A 135 -12.27 10.34 -15.04
N ASN A 136 -11.45 9.99 -16.04
CA ASN A 136 -11.65 10.45 -17.42
C ASN A 136 -12.94 9.88 -18.03
N GLY A 137 -13.27 8.62 -17.75
CA GLY A 137 -14.52 8.00 -18.19
C GLY A 137 -15.75 8.68 -17.57
N ILE A 138 -15.68 9.01 -16.28
CA ILE A 138 -16.72 9.74 -15.57
C ILE A 138 -16.85 11.17 -16.12
N SER A 139 -15.74 11.89 -16.32
CA SER A 139 -15.74 13.27 -16.79
C SER A 139 -16.27 13.39 -18.22
N GLN A 140 -15.95 12.42 -19.08
CA GLN A 140 -16.48 12.35 -20.44
C GLN A 140 -18.00 12.12 -20.43
N THR A 141 -18.49 11.24 -19.55
CA THR A 141 -19.91 10.88 -19.49
C THR A 141 -20.77 12.00 -18.91
N LEU A 142 -20.28 12.70 -17.89
CA LEU A 142 -21.05 13.73 -17.18
C LEU A 142 -20.89 15.14 -17.77
N PHE A 143 -19.69 15.48 -18.23
CA PHE A 143 -19.32 16.84 -18.63
C PHE A 143 -18.87 16.95 -20.09
N GLY A 144 -18.78 15.84 -20.83
CA GLY A 144 -18.25 15.83 -22.20
C GLY A 144 -16.75 16.18 -22.30
N PHE A 145 -16.04 16.16 -21.18
CA PHE A 145 -14.64 16.54 -21.08
C PHE A 145 -13.75 15.30 -20.89
N SER A 146 -12.78 15.10 -21.78
CA SER A 146 -11.76 14.04 -21.68
C SER A 146 -10.38 14.66 -21.78
N ASN A 147 -9.60 14.50 -20.71
CA ASN A 147 -8.20 14.88 -20.65
C ASN A 147 -7.45 13.94 -19.68
N PHE A 148 -7.07 12.77 -20.20
CA PHE A 148 -6.40 11.74 -19.42
C PHE A 148 -5.08 12.23 -18.77
N PRO A 149 -4.16 12.93 -19.47
CA PRO A 149 -2.93 13.44 -18.83
C PRO A 149 -3.19 14.37 -17.64
N LEU A 150 -4.23 15.20 -17.71
CA LEU A 150 -4.62 16.07 -16.59
C LEU A 150 -5.02 15.24 -15.37
N TRP A 151 -5.84 14.20 -15.55
CA TRP A 151 -6.23 13.32 -14.45
C TRP A 151 -5.05 12.53 -13.86
N VAL A 152 -4.12 12.08 -14.70
CA VAL A 152 -2.87 11.44 -14.24
C VAL A 152 -2.07 12.39 -13.35
N LEU A 153 -1.82 13.62 -13.81
CA LEU A 153 -1.07 14.62 -13.04
C LEU A 153 -1.77 14.98 -11.74
N PHE A 154 -3.11 15.11 -11.78
CA PHE A 154 -3.92 15.39 -10.59
C PHE A 154 -3.76 14.30 -9.53
N PHE A 155 -3.98 13.03 -9.88
CA PHE A 155 -3.84 11.92 -8.93
C PHE A 155 -2.40 11.68 -8.49
N ALA A 156 -1.42 11.82 -9.39
CA ALA A 156 -0.01 11.72 -9.02
C ALA A 156 0.39 12.78 -8.00
N ALA A 157 -0.03 14.04 -8.20
CA ALA A 157 0.22 15.12 -7.26
C ALA A 157 -0.51 14.87 -5.94
N TRP A 158 -1.78 14.47 -5.99
CA TRP A 158 -2.57 14.16 -4.80
C TRP A 158 -1.95 13.04 -3.96
N CYS A 159 -1.63 11.90 -4.57
CA CYS A 159 -0.98 10.77 -3.89
C CYS A 159 0.40 11.16 -3.34
N THR A 160 1.18 11.97 -4.06
CA THR A 160 2.48 12.46 -3.58
C THR A 160 2.32 13.35 -2.35
N LEU A 161 1.33 14.25 -2.35
CA LEU A 161 1.02 15.09 -1.20
C LEU A 161 0.61 14.27 0.02
N LEU A 162 -0.21 13.23 -0.18
CA LEU A 162 -0.57 12.29 0.88
C LEU A 162 0.63 11.50 1.40
N ALA A 163 1.51 11.05 0.51
CA ALA A 163 2.72 10.34 0.88
C ALA A 163 3.69 11.21 1.72
N VAL A 164 3.82 12.49 1.36
CA VAL A 164 4.65 13.46 2.12
C VAL A 164 4.02 13.81 3.47
N GLY A 165 2.68 13.91 3.53
CA GLY A 165 1.96 14.14 4.79
C GLY A 165 2.03 12.96 5.76
N GLY A 166 2.16 11.74 5.22
CA GLY A 166 2.19 10.51 6.00
C GLY A 166 0.79 10.09 6.51
N PRO A 167 0.68 8.87 7.09
CA PRO A 167 -0.61 8.29 7.49
C PRO A 167 -1.38 9.14 8.52
N LEU A 168 -0.64 9.84 9.40
CA LEU A 168 -1.20 10.63 10.51
C LEU A 168 -1.87 11.94 10.08
N VAL A 169 -1.68 12.39 8.83
CA VAL A 169 -2.41 13.56 8.30
C VAL A 169 -3.85 13.17 7.93
N VAL A 170 -4.09 11.89 7.62
CA VAL A 170 -5.37 11.41 7.09
C VAL A 170 -6.13 10.57 8.12
N VAL A 171 -5.43 9.79 8.94
CA VAL A 171 -6.02 8.90 9.95
C VAL A 171 -5.80 9.51 11.33
N ARG A 172 -6.91 9.89 11.98
CA ARG A 172 -6.96 10.32 13.39
C ARG A 172 -7.62 9.26 14.24
#